data_AF-A0A7W1FLX3-F1
#
_entry.id   AF-A0A7W1FLX3-F1
#
_cell.length_a   1.000
_cell.length_b   1.000
_cell.length_c   1.000
_cell.angle_alpha   90.00
_cell.angle_beta   90.00
_cell.angle_gamma   90.00
#
_symmetry.space_group_name_H-M   'P 1'
#
loop_
_entity.id
_entity.type
_entity.pdbx_description
1 polymer ?
#
loop_
_entity_poly.entity_id
_entity_poly.type
_entity_poly.pdbx_seq_one_letter_code
_entity_poly.pdbx_strand_id
1 'polypeptide(L)'
;METTHSNTNRRPSLITAGDGAGKVDSPNPVAGVPGWCRRSALGLLFLCAFTTVSAAAELSLTPTEVMLVDGRKVQGQLACELDSHLVLYSPGLGALKSFRKEFVASYTRGGKAVKVSAPRALTAEETKIDLDWNGWPDAVPEKGPKPAYTTQKWSPPKRLLVWKTLDGKAPMHDELVSGQNRVKVALFQGQDPANWLVLGAPLGSGNKWDLDTDVILPSAGLEKFYSVIIPGAQFRHLMVENHAWIGFGDPSGMNVAGNFWVHERGRGGVSSVKPGDFIGPYHTFCRNDRAPIFDQRTFNVDDPTFVAFTWDNRGYRLAQYVNVKKDAGASVEFLGSHISGDKFWIFSGIGIIGPDSSVHADTRNGDWVQKNGTLQLMSGAHWGKCQNKISTDEKIIEGLLEFGTRERPLTKDAVVESSWKDYTGISFKITGEGKSFTVEKVGKVRMCSADPKTARVVFRYLNRDLGPQWVEEIKGTPYRELPRRTDLVLLGDVELDGVVFEDVHQGGVRLGDPAMKAKIKNVTIGQNCGGTKLEELFALYEKGKPPVGWSADPVVLKLLRK
;
A
#
# COMPACT_ATOMS: atom_id res chain seq x y z
N MET A 1 -26.89 32.95 -25.32
CA MET A 1 -27.08 33.46 -23.95
C MET A 1 -25.79 33.21 -23.21
N GLU A 2 -25.05 34.29 -22.92
CA GLU A 2 -23.87 34.30 -22.06
C GLU A 2 -24.23 33.95 -20.62
N THR A 3 -23.28 33.32 -19.91
CA THR A 3 -22.92 33.57 -18.49
C THR A 3 -21.79 32.59 -18.14
N THR A 4 -20.52 32.97 -18.33
CA THR A 4 -19.58 33.58 -17.36
C THR A 4 -19.13 32.69 -16.18
N HIS A 5 -17.81 32.48 -16.16
CA HIS A 5 -16.99 31.85 -15.12
C HIS A 5 -17.01 32.59 -13.77
N SER A 6 -16.76 31.86 -12.67
CA SER A 6 -15.75 32.32 -11.72
C SER A 6 -15.00 31.14 -11.08
N ASN A 7 -13.72 31.06 -11.42
CA ASN A 7 -12.69 30.22 -10.80
C ASN A 7 -12.00 31.09 -9.75
N THR A 8 -11.87 30.64 -8.51
CA THR A 8 -10.96 31.26 -7.54
C THR A 8 -9.87 30.26 -7.15
N ASN A 9 -8.78 30.34 -7.91
CA ASN A 9 -7.49 29.75 -7.57
C ASN A 9 -6.87 30.51 -6.39
N ARG A 10 -6.51 29.81 -5.31
CA ARG A 10 -5.46 30.25 -4.37
C ARG A 10 -4.30 29.26 -4.43
N ARG A 11 -3.18 29.72 -5.01
CA ARG A 11 -1.86 29.09 -4.89
C ARG A 11 -1.29 29.40 -3.49
N PRO A 12 -0.59 28.46 -2.83
CA PRO A 12 0.41 28.80 -1.83
C PRO A 12 1.78 28.96 -2.50
N SER A 13 2.39 30.12 -2.28
CA SER A 13 3.77 30.46 -2.65
C SER A 13 4.79 29.69 -1.81
N LEU A 14 5.92 29.36 -2.45
CA LEU A 14 7.15 28.93 -1.79
C LEU A 14 7.59 29.95 -0.73
N ILE A 15 8.01 29.48 0.44
CA ILE A 15 8.82 30.25 1.38
C ILE A 15 10.15 29.51 1.54
N THR A 16 11.20 30.20 1.11
CA THR A 16 12.61 29.91 1.31
C THR A 16 13.03 30.18 2.76
N ALA A 17 13.87 29.30 3.30
CA ALA A 17 14.57 29.50 4.56
C ALA A 17 15.57 30.67 4.47
N GLY A 18 15.63 31.48 5.52
CA GLY A 18 16.61 32.53 5.69
C GLY A 18 17.00 32.64 7.16
N ASP A 19 18.31 32.59 7.39
CA ASP A 19 18.99 32.71 8.68
C ASP A 19 18.67 34.01 9.42
N GLY A 20 18.77 33.99 10.75
CA GLY A 20 18.68 35.19 11.57
C GLY A 20 18.95 34.92 13.05
N ALA A 21 20.23 34.96 13.43
CA ALA A 21 20.66 35.01 14.82
C ALA A 21 20.21 36.32 15.49
N GLY A 22 19.72 36.23 16.74
CA GLY A 22 19.39 37.39 17.57
C GLY A 22 19.21 37.00 19.03
N LYS A 23 20.21 37.36 19.86
CA LYS A 23 20.20 37.36 21.33
C LYS A 23 19.24 38.44 21.89
N VAL A 24 19.18 38.50 23.23
CA VAL A 24 18.72 39.61 24.13
C VAL A 24 17.25 39.45 24.57
N ASP A 25 16.83 39.47 25.85
CA ASP A 25 17.45 39.53 27.18
C ASP A 25 16.40 39.05 28.21
N SER A 26 16.86 38.64 29.39
CA SER A 26 16.03 38.46 30.59
C SER A 26 15.65 39.81 31.22
N PRO A 27 14.62 39.85 32.09
CA PRO A 27 14.98 40.07 33.49
C PRO A 27 14.14 39.26 34.51
N ASN A 28 14.84 38.77 35.53
CA ASN A 28 14.34 38.39 36.86
C ASN A 28 14.12 39.66 37.72
N PRO A 29 13.86 39.57 39.04
CA PRO A 29 12.67 39.06 39.75
C PRO A 29 12.15 40.15 40.74
N VAL A 30 11.02 39.93 41.42
CA VAL A 30 10.73 40.70 42.66
C VAL A 30 10.28 39.75 43.76
N ALA A 31 10.97 39.87 44.90
CA ALA A 31 10.80 39.11 46.11
C ALA A 31 10.19 39.99 47.23
N GLY A 32 9.47 39.33 48.15
CA GLY A 32 9.38 39.70 49.56
C GLY A 32 8.10 40.44 50.02
N VAL A 33 7.57 40.30 51.24
CA VAL A 33 7.86 39.50 52.46
C VAL A 33 6.52 39.49 53.32
N PRO A 34 6.43 39.22 54.66
CA PRO A 34 5.76 38.04 55.27
C PRO A 34 4.66 38.31 56.35
N GLY A 35 4.12 37.22 56.91
CA GLY A 35 3.59 37.13 58.30
C GLY A 35 2.05 37.22 58.42
N TRP A 36 1.34 36.53 59.31
CA TRP A 36 1.68 35.80 60.54
C TRP A 36 0.55 34.81 60.90
N CYS A 37 0.95 33.78 61.64
CA CYS A 37 0.23 32.73 62.37
C CYS A 37 -1.27 32.93 62.74
N ARG A 38 -2.03 31.81 62.70
CA ARG A 38 -2.52 31.13 63.92
C ARG A 38 -3.01 29.69 63.66
N ARG A 39 -2.41 28.81 64.48
CA ARG A 39 -2.76 27.45 64.91
C ARG A 39 -4.24 27.05 64.75
N SER A 40 -4.46 25.84 64.26
CA SER A 40 -5.28 24.82 64.93
C SER A 40 -4.87 23.43 64.43
N ALA A 41 -4.35 22.63 65.35
CA ALA A 41 -4.11 21.21 65.18
C ALA A 41 -5.42 20.46 65.38
N LEU A 42 -5.74 19.50 64.50
CA LEU A 42 -6.34 18.20 64.79
C LEU A 42 -6.67 17.52 63.45
N GLY A 43 -6.37 16.22 63.35
CA GLY A 43 -6.84 15.39 62.23
C GLY A 43 -5.74 14.75 61.40
N LEU A 44 -4.84 14.02 62.06
CA LEU A 44 -4.03 13.00 61.41
C LEU A 44 -4.97 11.86 61.01
N LEU A 45 -5.57 11.94 59.82
CA LEU A 45 -6.23 10.82 59.16
C LEU A 45 -5.47 10.57 57.86
N PHE A 46 -4.61 9.56 57.92
CA PHE A 46 -3.95 8.93 56.79
C PHE A 46 -5.04 8.39 55.83
N LEU A 47 -5.57 9.25 54.97
CA LEU A 47 -6.17 8.79 53.73
C LEU A 47 -5.01 8.60 52.75
N CYS A 48 -4.34 7.45 52.86
CA CYS A 48 -3.70 6.84 51.70
C CYS A 48 -4.83 6.59 50.70
N ALA A 49 -5.12 7.59 49.87
CA ALA A 49 -5.79 7.38 48.61
C ALA A 49 -4.86 6.46 47.81
N PHE A 50 -5.06 5.15 47.97
CA PHE A 50 -4.73 4.18 46.97
C PHE A 50 -5.49 4.62 45.72
N THR A 51 -4.86 5.45 44.90
CA THR A 51 -5.09 5.42 43.47
C THR A 51 -4.59 4.06 43.04
N THR A 52 -5.42 3.03 43.22
CA THR A 52 -5.36 1.86 42.38
C THR A 52 -5.55 2.40 40.98
N VAL A 53 -4.43 2.62 40.29
CA VAL A 53 -4.41 2.63 38.83
C VAL A 53 -5.02 1.28 38.48
N SER A 54 -6.33 1.28 38.22
CA SER A 54 -7.00 0.11 37.68
C SER A 54 -6.29 -0.15 36.38
N ALA A 55 -5.40 -1.16 36.40
CA ALA A 55 -4.84 -1.71 35.17
C ALA A 55 -6.06 -2.02 34.32
N ALA A 56 -6.20 -1.30 33.21
CA ALA A 56 -7.33 -1.45 32.32
C ALA A 56 -7.46 -2.95 32.00
N ALA A 57 -8.65 -3.51 32.19
CA ALA A 57 -8.86 -4.94 32.02
C ALA A 57 -8.31 -5.37 30.65
N GLU A 58 -7.33 -6.28 30.65
CA GLU A 58 -6.75 -6.81 29.42
C GLU A 58 -7.86 -7.42 28.56
N LEU A 59 -7.72 -7.32 27.24
CA LEU A 59 -8.65 -7.96 26.32
C LEU A 59 -8.63 -9.47 26.57
N SER A 60 -9.73 -10.00 27.11
CA SER A 60 -9.86 -11.43 27.43
C SER A 60 -10.13 -12.22 26.16
N LEU A 61 -9.09 -12.90 25.65
CA LEU A 61 -9.17 -13.78 24.49
C LEU A 61 -9.36 -15.23 24.95
N THR A 62 -10.32 -15.93 24.34
CA THR A 62 -10.60 -17.35 24.67
C THR A 62 -10.28 -18.23 23.46
N PRO A 63 -9.47 -19.29 23.58
CA PRO A 63 -9.28 -20.25 22.51
C PRO A 63 -10.62 -20.82 22.03
N THR A 64 -10.88 -20.74 20.74
CA THR A 64 -12.15 -21.13 20.12
C THR A 64 -11.90 -21.83 18.79
N GLU A 65 -12.59 -22.95 18.59
CA GLU A 65 -12.79 -23.59 17.30
C GLU A 65 -14.17 -23.17 16.78
N VAL A 66 -14.24 -22.61 15.58
CA VAL A 66 -15.49 -22.36 14.86
C VAL A 66 -15.65 -23.42 13.78
N MET A 67 -16.81 -24.06 13.75
CA MET A 67 -17.24 -24.95 12.68
C MET A 67 -18.14 -24.16 11.72
N LEU A 68 -17.71 -24.00 10.48
CA LEU A 68 -18.50 -23.36 9.43
C LEU A 68 -19.58 -24.32 8.92
N VAL A 69 -20.64 -23.77 8.32
CA VAL A 69 -21.76 -24.57 7.79
C VAL A 69 -21.37 -25.52 6.65
N ASP A 70 -20.22 -25.29 6.01
CA ASP A 70 -19.64 -26.17 4.99
C ASP A 70 -18.66 -27.22 5.55
N GLY A 71 -18.55 -27.32 6.87
CA GLY A 71 -17.72 -28.31 7.57
C GLY A 71 -16.25 -27.90 7.77
N ARG A 72 -15.82 -26.74 7.26
CA ARG A 72 -14.47 -26.22 7.56
C ARG A 72 -14.35 -25.81 9.03
N LYS A 73 -13.19 -26.05 9.62
CA LYS A 73 -12.84 -25.66 10.99
C LYS A 73 -11.91 -24.45 10.99
N VAL A 74 -12.16 -23.52 11.89
CA VAL A 74 -11.33 -22.34 12.12
C VAL A 74 -10.83 -22.36 13.56
N GLN A 75 -9.52 -22.44 13.75
CA GLN A 75 -8.89 -22.24 15.06
C GLN A 75 -8.61 -20.76 15.25
N GLY A 76 -8.93 -20.20 16.41
CA GLY A 76 -8.62 -18.82 16.72
C GLY A 76 -8.81 -18.50 18.20
N GLN A 77 -8.84 -17.20 18.50
CA GLN A 77 -9.13 -16.72 19.84
C GLN A 77 -10.31 -15.75 19.78
N LEU A 78 -11.43 -16.12 20.41
CA LEU A 78 -12.65 -15.32 20.45
C LEU A 78 -12.39 -14.03 21.24
N ALA A 79 -12.60 -12.89 20.58
CA ALA A 79 -12.50 -11.57 21.16
C ALA A 79 -13.85 -11.05 21.67
N CYS A 80 -14.91 -11.23 20.87
CA CYS A 80 -16.28 -10.96 21.30
C CYS A 80 -17.32 -11.73 20.46
N GLU A 81 -18.52 -11.76 21.02
CA GLU A 81 -19.73 -12.23 20.37
C GLU A 81 -20.67 -11.03 20.16
N LEU A 82 -20.96 -10.69 18.91
CA LEU A 82 -22.00 -9.74 18.53
C LEU A 82 -23.31 -10.51 18.28
N ASP A 83 -24.43 -9.82 18.12
CA ASP A 83 -25.72 -10.47 17.83
C ASP A 83 -25.66 -11.33 16.57
N SER A 84 -25.02 -10.82 15.51
CA SER A 84 -24.94 -11.44 14.19
C SER A 84 -23.56 -12.02 13.84
N HIS A 85 -22.52 -11.75 14.63
CA HIS A 85 -21.14 -12.12 14.29
C HIS A 85 -20.38 -12.71 15.48
N LEU A 86 -19.38 -13.53 15.18
CA LEU A 86 -18.28 -13.89 16.09
C LEU A 86 -17.02 -13.16 15.61
N VAL A 87 -16.28 -12.48 16.49
CA VAL A 87 -15.01 -11.83 16.13
C VAL A 87 -13.86 -12.60 16.74
N LEU A 88 -12.95 -13.09 15.88
CA LEU A 88 -11.82 -13.93 16.28
C LEU A 88 -10.50 -13.31 15.83
N TYR A 89 -9.50 -13.47 16.68
CA TYR A 89 -8.10 -13.37 16.27
C TYR A 89 -7.61 -14.69 15.70
N SER A 90 -6.60 -14.61 14.82
CA SER A 90 -5.74 -15.74 14.50
C SER A 90 -5.05 -16.28 15.76
N PRO A 91 -4.59 -17.54 15.76
CA PRO A 91 -3.77 -18.07 16.84
C PRO A 91 -2.52 -17.22 17.12
N GLY A 92 -1.93 -16.62 16.06
CA GLY A 92 -0.77 -15.74 16.14
C GLY A 92 -1.08 -14.29 16.56
N LEU A 93 -2.36 -13.93 16.71
CA LEU A 93 -2.87 -12.61 17.08
C LEU A 93 -2.52 -11.48 16.10
N GLY A 94 -1.94 -11.79 14.95
CA GLY A 94 -1.60 -10.82 13.91
C GLY A 94 -2.75 -10.57 12.93
N ALA A 95 -3.78 -11.42 12.92
CA ALA A 95 -4.94 -11.29 12.05
C ALA A 95 -6.26 -11.35 12.82
N LEU A 96 -7.30 -10.72 12.27
CA LEU A 96 -8.66 -10.69 12.80
C LEU A 96 -9.63 -11.06 11.69
N LYS A 97 -10.71 -11.75 12.04
CA LYS A 97 -11.85 -12.01 11.15
C LYS A 97 -13.14 -12.10 11.95
N SER A 98 -14.22 -11.61 11.39
CA SER A 98 -15.58 -11.80 11.85
C SER A 98 -16.27 -12.90 11.03
N PHE A 99 -17.10 -13.69 11.70
CA PHE A 99 -17.88 -14.76 11.10
C PHE A 99 -19.35 -14.49 11.36
N ARG A 100 -20.13 -14.29 10.28
CA ARG A 100 -21.59 -14.23 10.38
C ARG A 100 -22.12 -15.51 10.98
N LYS A 101 -22.90 -15.39 12.06
CA LYS A 101 -23.46 -16.53 12.80
C LYS A 101 -24.33 -17.44 11.93
N GLU A 102 -25.01 -16.90 10.92
CA GLU A 102 -25.77 -17.70 9.95
C GLU A 102 -24.90 -18.67 9.12
N PHE A 103 -23.58 -18.45 9.06
CA PHE A 103 -22.60 -19.31 8.37
C PHE A 103 -21.75 -20.15 9.34
N VAL A 104 -22.10 -20.13 10.63
CA VAL A 104 -21.43 -20.90 11.67
C VAL A 104 -22.38 -22.00 12.15
N ALA A 105 -21.97 -23.26 12.00
CA ALA A 105 -22.71 -24.40 12.51
C ALA A 105 -22.60 -24.52 14.05
N SER A 106 -21.40 -24.34 14.58
CA SER A 106 -21.12 -24.32 16.03
C SER A 106 -19.79 -23.65 16.32
N TYR A 107 -19.55 -23.29 17.58
CA TYR A 107 -18.23 -22.86 18.03
C TYR A 107 -17.96 -23.31 19.48
N THR A 108 -16.71 -23.30 19.92
CA THR A 108 -16.36 -23.64 21.31
C THR A 108 -16.19 -22.40 22.19
N ARG A 109 -16.76 -22.44 23.40
CA ARG A 109 -16.60 -21.41 24.43
C ARG A 109 -16.29 -22.08 25.77
N GLY A 110 -15.11 -21.79 26.34
CA GLY A 110 -14.66 -22.44 27.58
C GLY A 110 -14.65 -23.97 27.48
N GLY A 111 -14.22 -24.50 26.32
CA GLY A 111 -14.17 -25.94 26.06
C GLY A 111 -15.53 -26.62 25.78
N LYS A 112 -16.65 -25.88 25.79
CA LYS A 112 -17.99 -26.42 25.49
C LYS A 112 -18.46 -25.99 24.12
N ALA A 113 -19.08 -26.91 23.38
CA ALA A 113 -19.70 -26.61 22.10
C ALA A 113 -20.97 -25.76 22.30
N VAL A 114 -21.05 -24.66 21.56
CA VAL A 114 -22.22 -23.78 21.46
C VAL A 114 -22.80 -23.96 20.07
N LYS A 115 -24.05 -24.42 19.99
CA LYS A 115 -24.80 -24.46 18.72
C LYS A 115 -25.37 -23.07 18.43
N VAL A 116 -25.27 -22.65 17.18
CA VAL A 116 -25.86 -21.39 16.73
C VAL A 116 -27.34 -21.65 16.39
N SER A 117 -28.21 -20.68 16.67
CA SER A 117 -29.68 -20.87 16.64
C SER A 117 -30.28 -20.99 15.23
N ALA A 118 -29.58 -20.57 14.18
CA ALA A 118 -30.11 -20.60 12.80
C ALA A 118 -29.02 -20.66 11.70
N PRO A 119 -28.16 -21.69 11.66
CA PRO A 119 -27.29 -21.91 10.50
C PRO A 119 -28.12 -22.23 9.25
N ARG A 120 -27.69 -21.75 8.08
CA ARG A 120 -28.32 -22.08 6.80
C ARG A 120 -27.31 -22.50 5.74
N ALA A 121 -27.82 -23.11 4.67
CA ALA A 121 -27.01 -23.39 3.49
C ALA A 121 -26.54 -22.10 2.82
N LEU A 122 -25.31 -22.13 2.30
CA LEU A 122 -24.71 -21.04 1.53
C LEU A 122 -25.17 -21.14 0.07
N THR A 123 -25.40 -19.99 -0.55
CA THR A 123 -25.39 -19.89 -2.01
C THR A 123 -23.96 -20.06 -2.56
N ALA A 124 -23.84 -20.28 -3.87
CA ALA A 124 -22.52 -20.39 -4.52
C ALA A 124 -21.69 -19.10 -4.35
N GLU A 125 -22.33 -17.93 -4.41
CA GLU A 125 -21.68 -16.64 -4.21
C GLU A 125 -21.23 -16.45 -2.75
N GLU A 126 -22.07 -16.79 -1.78
CA GLU A 126 -21.72 -16.70 -0.36
C GLU A 126 -20.59 -17.65 0.04
N THR A 127 -20.53 -18.82 -0.58
CA THR A 127 -19.42 -19.77 -0.38
C THR A 127 -18.11 -19.17 -0.85
N LYS A 128 -18.13 -18.53 -2.02
CA LYS A 128 -16.94 -17.97 -2.66
C LYS A 128 -16.45 -16.72 -1.95
N ILE A 129 -17.36 -15.84 -1.53
CA ILE A 129 -17.00 -14.47 -1.16
C ILE A 129 -17.29 -14.17 0.29
N ASP A 130 -18.50 -14.49 0.76
CA ASP A 130 -18.90 -14.04 2.08
C ASP A 130 -18.32 -14.90 3.21
N LEU A 131 -18.21 -16.21 2.99
CA LEU A 131 -17.50 -17.10 3.89
C LEU A 131 -15.99 -17.04 3.66
N ASP A 132 -15.58 -17.09 2.38
CA ASP A 132 -14.20 -17.00 1.84
C ASP A 132 -13.10 -17.27 2.87
N TRP A 133 -13.09 -18.50 3.40
CA TRP A 133 -12.16 -18.91 4.43
C TRP A 133 -11.04 -19.78 3.87
N ASN A 134 -9.89 -19.17 3.59
CA ASN A 134 -8.71 -19.84 3.04
C ASN A 134 -7.57 -19.98 4.05
N GLY A 135 -7.89 -19.88 5.35
CA GLY A 135 -6.90 -19.88 6.43
C GLY A 135 -6.46 -18.49 6.85
N TRP A 136 -5.70 -18.43 7.95
CA TRP A 136 -5.17 -17.17 8.48
C TRP A 136 -4.01 -16.66 7.62
N PRO A 137 -3.98 -15.34 7.29
CA PRO A 137 -2.90 -14.77 6.48
C PRO A 137 -1.55 -14.76 7.20
N ASP A 138 -1.53 -14.75 8.54
CA ASP A 138 -0.31 -14.80 9.36
C ASP A 138 0.12 -16.22 9.73
N ALA A 139 -0.56 -17.25 9.22
CA ALA A 139 -0.13 -18.63 9.41
C ALA A 139 1.16 -18.92 8.62
N VAL A 140 2.03 -19.74 9.21
CA VAL A 140 3.25 -20.21 8.54
C VAL A 140 2.83 -21.14 7.39
N PRO A 141 3.29 -20.91 6.15
CA PRO A 141 3.01 -21.81 5.04
C PRO A 141 3.55 -23.21 5.33
N GLU A 142 2.78 -24.24 4.97
CA GLU A 142 3.18 -25.65 5.14
C GLU A 142 4.40 -26.03 4.29
N LYS A 143 4.55 -25.39 3.13
CA LYS A 143 5.60 -25.66 2.14
C LYS A 143 6.17 -24.36 1.58
N GLY A 144 7.38 -24.46 1.06
CA GLY A 144 8.08 -23.33 0.44
C GLY A 144 8.72 -22.40 1.48
N PRO A 145 9.32 -21.30 1.01
CA PRO A 145 10.02 -20.38 1.88
C PRO A 145 9.04 -19.54 2.71
N LYS A 146 9.42 -19.27 3.96
CA LYS A 146 8.56 -18.62 4.95
C LYS A 146 8.65 -17.10 4.82
N PRO A 147 7.53 -16.39 4.60
CA PRO A 147 7.51 -14.93 4.65
C PRO A 147 7.88 -14.42 6.04
N ALA A 148 8.63 -13.32 6.14
CA ALA A 148 9.14 -12.82 7.41
C ALA A 148 8.03 -12.51 8.43
N TYR A 149 6.89 -11.97 7.96
CA TYR A 149 5.74 -11.64 8.83
C TYR A 149 5.13 -12.86 9.52
N THR A 150 5.29 -14.08 8.98
CA THR A 150 4.78 -15.32 9.58
C THR A 150 5.61 -15.81 10.76
N THR A 151 6.80 -15.23 10.96
CA THR A 151 7.65 -15.49 12.12
C THR A 151 7.33 -14.55 13.29
N GLN A 152 6.53 -13.52 13.04
CA GLN A 152 6.18 -12.52 14.04
C GLN A 152 5.23 -13.11 15.07
N LYS A 153 5.56 -12.90 16.35
CA LYS A 153 4.65 -13.18 17.47
C LYS A 153 4.05 -11.87 17.94
N TRP A 154 2.74 -11.83 18.06
CA TRP A 154 2.01 -10.66 18.56
C TRP A 154 1.54 -10.92 19.99
N SER A 155 1.68 -9.92 20.86
CA SER A 155 1.01 -9.93 22.14
C SER A 155 -0.48 -9.62 21.95
N PRO A 156 -1.35 -10.04 22.88
CA PRO A 156 -2.72 -9.54 22.93
C PRO A 156 -2.75 -8.01 22.82
N PRO A 157 -3.68 -7.44 22.05
CA PRO A 157 -3.81 -6.00 21.96
C PRO A 157 -4.26 -5.43 23.30
N LYS A 158 -3.86 -4.19 23.59
CA LYS A 158 -4.46 -3.48 24.74
C LYS A 158 -5.92 -3.18 24.48
N ARG A 159 -6.31 -2.94 23.22
CA ARG A 159 -7.69 -2.68 22.85
C ARG A 159 -8.05 -3.11 21.42
N LEU A 160 -9.32 -3.48 21.25
CA LEU A 160 -9.93 -3.78 19.97
C LEU A 160 -11.14 -2.86 19.75
N LEU A 161 -11.17 -2.20 18.60
CA LEU A 161 -12.33 -1.47 18.09
C LEU A 161 -13.07 -2.33 17.08
N VAL A 162 -14.34 -2.61 17.37
CA VAL A 162 -15.24 -3.30 16.44
C VAL A 162 -16.32 -2.31 16.02
N TRP A 163 -16.47 -2.08 14.72
CA TRP A 163 -17.58 -1.27 14.23
C TRP A 163 -18.90 -1.98 14.55
N LYS A 164 -19.80 -1.32 15.31
CA LYS A 164 -21.07 -1.94 15.76
C LYS A 164 -22.32 -1.28 15.18
N THR A 165 -22.23 -0.05 14.67
CA THR A 165 -23.41 0.63 14.12
C THR A 165 -23.70 0.15 12.71
N LEU A 166 -24.59 -0.84 12.62
CA LEU A 166 -25.38 -1.12 11.42
C LEU A 166 -26.77 -0.46 11.49
N ASP A 167 -27.11 0.14 12.63
CA ASP A 167 -28.48 0.52 12.96
C ASP A 167 -28.89 1.87 12.37
N GLY A 168 -29.90 1.81 11.49
CA GLY A 168 -30.86 2.89 11.28
C GLY A 168 -30.62 3.83 10.09
N LYS A 169 -29.40 3.93 9.56
CA LYS A 169 -29.19 4.64 8.29
C LYS A 169 -29.48 3.69 7.13
N ALA A 170 -30.62 3.91 6.46
CA ALA A 170 -30.85 3.28 5.17
C ALA A 170 -29.70 3.64 4.22
N PRO A 171 -29.17 2.68 3.45
CA PRO A 171 -28.24 2.99 2.38
C PRO A 171 -28.90 3.97 1.39
N MET A 172 -28.34 5.18 1.26
CA MET A 172 -28.94 6.25 0.43
C MET A 172 -28.03 6.72 -0.69
N HIS A 173 -26.71 6.52 -0.57
CA HIS A 173 -25.73 7.05 -1.50
C HIS A 173 -25.39 6.02 -2.57
N ASP A 174 -25.54 6.37 -3.85
CA ASP A 174 -25.18 5.49 -4.96
C ASP A 174 -23.67 5.45 -5.18
N GLU A 175 -23.04 4.37 -4.75
CA GLU A 175 -21.62 4.13 -4.92
C GLU A 175 -21.36 3.09 -6.01
N LEU A 176 -20.39 3.37 -6.87
CA LEU A 176 -19.88 2.39 -7.83
C LEU A 176 -19.09 1.33 -7.07
N VAL A 177 -19.50 0.06 -7.17
CA VAL A 177 -18.81 -1.04 -6.47
C VAL A 177 -18.21 -2.07 -7.40
N SER A 178 -18.73 -2.23 -8.61
CA SER A 178 -18.28 -3.25 -9.58
C SER A 178 -18.67 -2.88 -11.01
N GLY A 179 -17.71 -2.74 -11.93
CA GLY A 179 -18.01 -2.37 -13.32
C GLY A 179 -18.92 -1.13 -13.41
N GLN A 180 -20.16 -1.31 -13.87
CA GLN A 180 -21.23 -0.28 -13.91
C GLN A 180 -22.24 -0.42 -12.76
N ASN A 181 -22.12 -1.46 -11.92
CA ASN A 181 -23.00 -1.76 -10.80
C ASN A 181 -22.83 -0.72 -9.70
N ARG A 182 -23.93 -0.02 -9.42
CA ARG A 182 -24.05 0.91 -8.30
C ARG A 182 -24.86 0.23 -7.20
N VAL A 183 -24.38 0.35 -5.98
CA VAL A 183 -25.13 -0.08 -4.80
C VAL A 183 -25.35 1.10 -3.88
N LYS A 184 -26.43 1.03 -3.12
CA LYS A 184 -26.68 1.99 -2.07
C LYS A 184 -25.73 1.71 -0.91
N VAL A 185 -25.09 2.75 -0.40
CA VAL A 185 -24.16 2.68 0.73
C VAL A 185 -24.62 3.60 1.85
N ALA A 186 -24.54 3.10 3.08
CA ALA A 186 -24.70 3.91 4.27
C ALA A 186 -23.37 4.59 4.64
N LEU A 187 -23.36 5.93 4.70
CA LEU A 187 -22.16 6.71 5.03
C LEU A 187 -22.15 7.13 6.51
N PHE A 188 -21.03 6.86 7.17
CA PHE A 188 -20.79 7.15 8.58
C PHE A 188 -19.53 7.99 8.78
N GLN A 189 -19.59 8.81 9.82
CA GLN A 189 -18.45 9.55 10.36
C GLN A 189 -17.99 8.78 11.60
N GLY A 190 -16.76 8.26 11.61
CA GLY A 190 -16.32 7.33 12.65
C GLY A 190 -15.67 7.98 13.88
N GLN A 191 -15.76 9.31 14.04
CA GLN A 191 -15.31 10.00 15.26
C GLN A 191 -16.24 9.78 16.46
N ASP A 192 -17.48 9.38 16.22
CA ASP A 192 -18.45 9.15 17.28
C ASP A 192 -18.16 7.80 17.98
N PRO A 193 -17.73 7.82 19.25
CA PRO A 193 -17.39 6.61 20.00
C PRO A 193 -18.59 5.69 20.20
N ALA A 194 -19.83 6.20 20.13
CA ALA A 194 -21.02 5.39 20.25
C ALA A 194 -21.16 4.36 19.12
N ASN A 195 -20.48 4.57 17.99
CA ASN A 195 -20.50 3.64 16.85
C ASN A 195 -19.49 2.50 16.95
N TRP A 196 -18.63 2.53 17.98
CA TRP A 196 -17.60 1.54 18.22
C TRP A 196 -17.94 0.72 19.46
N LEU A 197 -17.79 -0.60 19.35
CA LEU A 197 -17.59 -1.44 20.51
C LEU A 197 -16.10 -1.39 20.85
N VAL A 198 -15.78 -0.83 22.02
CA VAL A 198 -14.42 -0.78 22.55
C VAL A 198 -14.25 -1.93 23.53
N LEU A 199 -13.32 -2.84 23.22
CA LEU A 199 -12.97 -3.97 24.08
C LEU A 199 -11.56 -3.80 24.63
N GLY A 200 -11.32 -4.22 25.88
CA GLY A 200 -10.07 -4.01 26.59
C GLY A 200 -9.95 -2.60 27.15
N ALA A 201 -8.79 -1.98 27.01
CA ALA A 201 -8.54 -0.65 27.54
C ALA A 201 -9.36 0.44 26.82
N PRO A 202 -9.88 1.46 27.54
CA PRO A 202 -10.60 2.56 26.92
C PRO A 202 -9.71 3.32 25.94
N LEU A 203 -10.34 4.02 24.99
CA LEU A 203 -9.63 4.98 24.14
C LEU A 203 -9.07 6.12 24.97
N GLY A 204 -7.92 6.64 24.55
CA GLY A 204 -7.27 7.77 25.21
C GLY A 204 -8.06 9.07 25.13
N SER A 205 -7.51 10.15 25.70
CA SER A 205 -8.12 11.48 25.70
C SER A 205 -8.57 11.90 24.29
N GLY A 206 -9.85 12.26 24.15
CA GLY A 206 -10.45 12.66 22.87
C GLY A 206 -10.76 11.51 21.91
N ASN A 207 -10.92 10.28 22.43
CA ASN A 207 -11.25 9.08 21.65
C ASN A 207 -10.25 8.76 20.52
N LYS A 208 -8.97 9.12 20.74
CA LYS A 208 -7.92 8.94 19.74
C LYS A 208 -7.46 7.50 19.65
N TRP A 209 -7.20 7.05 18.42
CA TRP A 209 -6.58 5.76 18.14
C TRP A 209 -5.06 5.88 18.29
N ASP A 210 -4.42 4.79 18.72
CA ASP A 210 -2.97 4.70 18.89
C ASP A 210 -2.44 3.34 18.40
N LEU A 211 -1.12 3.15 18.46
CA LEU A 211 -0.45 1.92 18.02
C LEU A 211 -0.65 0.71 18.94
N ASP A 212 -1.50 0.82 19.97
CA ASP A 212 -1.97 -0.30 20.78
C ASP A 212 -3.42 -0.70 20.43
N THR A 213 -4.03 -0.01 19.45
CA THR A 213 -5.39 -0.23 18.98
C THR A 213 -5.42 -1.14 17.76
N ASP A 214 -6.15 -2.25 17.86
CA ASP A 214 -6.58 -3.02 16.69
C ASP A 214 -7.99 -2.62 16.25
N VAL A 215 -8.28 -2.76 14.96
CA VAL A 215 -9.55 -2.34 14.36
C VAL A 215 -10.07 -3.42 13.42
N ILE A 216 -11.36 -3.74 13.54
CA ILE A 216 -12.08 -4.54 12.55
C ILE A 216 -13.40 -3.87 12.15
N LEU A 217 -13.65 -3.87 10.85
CA LEU A 217 -14.96 -3.61 10.26
C LEU A 217 -15.58 -4.95 9.83
N PRO A 218 -16.57 -5.48 10.57
CA PRO A 218 -17.23 -6.75 10.26
C PRO A 218 -17.90 -6.75 8.88
N SER A 219 -17.99 -7.92 8.27
CA SER A 219 -18.69 -8.08 6.99
C SER A 219 -20.16 -7.66 7.08
N ALA A 220 -20.70 -7.26 5.93
CA ALA A 220 -22.13 -6.98 5.78
C ALA A 220 -22.68 -7.72 4.55
N GLY A 221 -24.00 -7.90 4.52
CA GLY A 221 -24.69 -8.25 3.27
C GLY A 221 -24.63 -7.08 2.28
N LEU A 222 -24.82 -7.35 0.99
CA LEU A 222 -24.78 -6.34 -0.07
C LEU A 222 -25.81 -5.22 0.18
N GLU A 223 -26.96 -5.58 0.74
CA GLU A 223 -28.06 -4.67 1.13
C GLU A 223 -27.73 -3.81 2.36
N LYS A 224 -26.63 -4.10 3.05
CA LYS A 224 -26.14 -3.39 4.23
C LYS A 224 -24.73 -2.84 4.03
N PHE A 225 -24.29 -2.67 2.79
CA PHE A 225 -22.99 -2.06 2.50
C PHE A 225 -22.88 -0.72 3.26
N TYR A 226 -21.78 -0.56 4.00
CA TYR A 226 -21.48 0.68 4.72
C TYR A 226 -20.07 1.20 4.46
N SER A 227 -19.91 2.51 4.67
CA SER A 227 -18.62 3.20 4.65
C SER A 227 -18.45 4.06 5.90
N VAL A 228 -17.27 4.00 6.49
CA VAL A 228 -16.86 4.78 7.65
C VAL A 228 -15.70 5.68 7.26
N ILE A 229 -15.89 6.99 7.39
CA ILE A 229 -14.84 7.97 7.18
C ILE A 229 -14.24 8.35 8.52
N ILE A 230 -12.93 8.15 8.66
CA ILE A 230 -12.14 8.53 9.82
C ILE A 230 -11.21 9.68 9.42
N PRO A 231 -11.02 10.69 10.27
CA PRO A 231 -9.89 11.60 10.16
C PRO A 231 -8.56 10.86 10.19
N GLY A 232 -7.47 11.61 10.15
CA GLY A 232 -6.14 11.05 10.33
C GLY A 232 -6.05 10.13 11.57
N ALA A 233 -5.64 8.88 11.39
CA ALA A 233 -5.60 7.87 12.46
C ALA A 233 -4.29 7.07 12.45
N GLN A 234 -4.01 6.45 13.59
CA GLN A 234 -2.92 5.49 13.73
C GLN A 234 -3.44 4.27 14.50
N PHE A 235 -2.97 3.09 14.13
CA PHE A 235 -3.43 1.82 14.69
C PHE A 235 -2.36 0.73 14.52
N ARG A 236 -2.52 -0.35 15.27
CA ARG A 236 -1.68 -1.54 15.16
C ARG A 236 -2.16 -2.42 14.00
N HIS A 237 -3.32 -3.06 14.13
CA HIS A 237 -3.91 -3.88 13.07
C HIS A 237 -5.20 -3.29 12.51
N LEU A 238 -5.46 -3.48 11.21
CA LEU A 238 -6.74 -3.14 10.59
C LEU A 238 -7.22 -4.23 9.64
N MET A 239 -8.46 -4.66 9.84
CA MET A 239 -9.14 -5.65 9.02
C MET A 239 -10.45 -5.08 8.50
N VAL A 240 -10.64 -5.15 7.19
CA VAL A 240 -11.85 -4.67 6.53
C VAL A 240 -12.45 -5.80 5.72
N GLU A 241 -13.63 -6.23 6.14
CA GLU A 241 -14.30 -7.37 5.52
C GLU A 241 -15.21 -6.97 4.36
N ASN A 242 -15.83 -7.98 3.75
CA ASN A 242 -16.68 -7.81 2.58
C ASN A 242 -17.84 -6.84 2.84
N HIS A 243 -18.07 -5.95 1.86
CA HIS A 243 -19.08 -4.89 1.89
C HIS A 243 -18.92 -3.86 3.01
N ALA A 244 -17.75 -3.82 3.65
CA ALA A 244 -17.34 -2.75 4.53
C ALA A 244 -16.31 -1.84 3.85
N TRP A 245 -16.38 -0.55 4.16
CA TRP A 245 -15.39 0.43 3.70
C TRP A 245 -14.93 1.30 4.88
N ILE A 246 -13.62 1.41 5.08
CA ILE A 246 -13.01 2.46 5.91
C ILE A 246 -12.15 3.40 5.05
N GLY A 247 -12.35 4.70 5.19
CA GLY A 247 -11.58 5.74 4.52
C GLY A 247 -10.89 6.66 5.53
N PHE A 248 -9.59 6.89 5.36
CA PHE A 248 -8.80 7.81 6.19
C PHE A 248 -8.53 9.13 5.48
N GLY A 249 -8.52 10.22 6.24
CA GLY A 249 -8.50 11.57 5.70
C GLY A 249 -7.56 12.55 6.40
N ASP A 250 -7.90 13.83 6.29
CA ASP A 250 -7.18 14.91 6.94
C ASP A 250 -7.18 14.78 8.48
N PRO A 251 -6.16 15.33 9.16
CA PRO A 251 -5.02 16.05 8.58
C PRO A 251 -3.86 15.14 8.14
N SER A 252 -3.87 13.84 8.46
CA SER A 252 -2.63 13.03 8.43
C SER A 252 -2.71 11.69 7.70
N GLY A 253 -3.87 11.26 7.17
CA GLY A 253 -4.00 9.95 6.53
C GLY A 253 -3.98 8.79 7.54
N MET A 254 -3.24 7.72 7.27
CA MET A 254 -3.15 6.57 8.17
C MET A 254 -1.70 6.20 8.52
N ASN A 255 -1.47 5.75 9.77
CA ASN A 255 -0.23 5.11 10.19
C ASN A 255 -0.53 3.71 10.72
N VAL A 256 0.18 2.70 10.20
CA VAL A 256 -0.06 1.29 10.48
C VAL A 256 1.21 0.66 11.04
N ALA A 257 1.19 0.21 12.30
CA ALA A 257 2.35 -0.45 12.92
C ALA A 257 2.39 -1.97 12.70
N GLY A 258 1.23 -2.58 12.46
CA GLY A 258 1.04 -4.02 12.32
C GLY A 258 0.50 -4.42 10.95
N ASN A 259 -0.28 -5.50 10.91
CA ASN A 259 -0.90 -6.05 9.70
C ASN A 259 -2.14 -5.27 9.26
N PHE A 260 -2.33 -5.20 7.93
CA PHE A 260 -3.46 -4.59 7.27
C PHE A 260 -4.07 -5.62 6.31
N TRP A 261 -5.37 -5.89 6.42
CA TRP A 261 -6.05 -6.90 5.59
C TRP A 261 -7.39 -6.38 5.06
N VAL A 262 -7.54 -6.37 3.75
CA VAL A 262 -8.79 -6.05 3.07
C VAL A 262 -9.25 -7.28 2.29
N HIS A 263 -10.45 -7.75 2.61
CA HIS A 263 -11.10 -8.85 1.89
C HIS A 263 -11.55 -8.41 0.49
N GLU A 264 -11.84 -9.37 -0.40
CA GLU A 264 -12.13 -9.15 -1.82
C GLU A 264 -13.12 -7.99 -2.06
N ARG A 265 -14.22 -7.94 -1.31
CA ARG A 265 -15.25 -6.89 -1.45
C ARG A 265 -15.14 -5.76 -0.45
N GLY A 266 -14.14 -5.79 0.43
CA GLY A 266 -13.82 -4.70 1.34
C GLY A 266 -13.14 -3.53 0.64
N ARG A 267 -13.05 -2.40 1.34
CA ARG A 267 -12.28 -1.20 0.94
C ARG A 267 -11.58 -0.61 2.16
N GLY A 268 -10.27 -0.45 2.11
CA GLY A 268 -9.52 0.18 3.19
C GLY A 268 -8.41 1.05 2.62
N GLY A 269 -8.29 2.28 3.10
CA GLY A 269 -7.21 3.16 2.67
C GLY A 269 -7.46 4.64 2.91
N VAL A 270 -6.59 5.46 2.34
CA VAL A 270 -6.64 6.92 2.46
C VAL A 270 -7.39 7.50 1.25
N SER A 271 -8.51 8.18 1.51
CA SER A 271 -9.40 8.75 0.47
C SER A 271 -9.03 10.16 0.03
N SER A 272 -7.98 10.74 0.62
CA SER A 272 -7.51 12.11 0.39
C SER A 272 -6.04 12.16 -0.03
N VAL A 273 -5.54 13.35 -0.37
CA VAL A 273 -4.13 13.59 -0.71
C VAL A 273 -3.26 13.56 0.56
N LYS A 274 -3.11 12.36 1.13
CA LYS A 274 -2.44 12.08 2.40
C LYS A 274 -1.74 10.71 2.39
N PRO A 275 -0.80 10.48 3.33
CA PRO A 275 -0.03 9.26 3.36
C PRO A 275 -0.76 8.09 4.04
N GLY A 276 -0.51 6.89 3.53
CA GLY A 276 -0.60 5.64 4.27
C GLY A 276 0.82 5.20 4.62
N ASP A 277 1.20 5.40 5.87
CA ASP A 277 2.53 5.12 6.39
C ASP A 277 2.55 3.75 7.10
N PHE A 278 3.43 2.85 6.65
CA PHE A 278 3.71 1.58 7.32
C PHE A 278 4.97 1.74 8.19
N ILE A 279 4.80 1.58 9.51
CA ILE A 279 5.79 1.99 10.52
C ILE A 279 6.12 0.87 11.51
N GLY A 280 7.12 1.11 12.35
CA GLY A 280 7.41 0.30 13.54
C GLY A 280 8.35 -0.89 13.32
N PRO A 281 8.62 -1.67 14.39
CA PRO A 281 9.75 -2.60 14.47
C PRO A 281 9.48 -4.02 13.97
N TYR A 282 8.25 -4.32 13.56
CA TYR A 282 7.84 -5.70 13.26
C TYR A 282 7.79 -6.00 11.77
N HIS A 283 7.92 -7.29 11.42
CA HIS A 283 7.57 -7.77 10.09
C HIS A 283 6.04 -7.88 9.97
N THR A 284 5.47 -7.19 9.00
CA THR A 284 4.01 -7.12 8.80
C THR A 284 3.61 -7.47 7.38
N PHE A 285 2.32 -7.63 7.13
CA PHE A 285 1.75 -7.70 5.79
C PHE A 285 0.71 -6.60 5.55
N CYS A 286 0.56 -6.20 4.28
CA CYS A 286 -0.56 -5.45 3.76
C CYS A 286 -1.21 -6.30 2.66
N ARG A 287 -2.38 -6.88 2.95
CA ARG A 287 -3.02 -7.88 2.10
C ARG A 287 -4.32 -7.33 1.51
N ASN A 288 -4.47 -7.50 0.21
CA ASN A 288 -5.69 -7.23 -0.54
C ASN A 288 -6.11 -8.50 -1.28
N ASP A 289 -7.25 -9.10 -0.89
CA ASP A 289 -7.75 -10.35 -1.47
C ASP A 289 -8.42 -10.18 -2.84
N ARG A 290 -8.48 -8.94 -3.37
CA ARG A 290 -8.99 -8.70 -4.72
C ARG A 290 -8.16 -9.42 -5.77
N ALA A 291 -8.85 -9.83 -6.83
CA ALA A 291 -8.23 -10.43 -8.00
C ALA A 291 -7.07 -9.54 -8.53
N PRO A 292 -5.99 -10.15 -9.03
CA PRO A 292 -4.87 -9.40 -9.57
C PRO A 292 -5.27 -8.43 -10.70
N ILE A 293 -4.60 -7.27 -10.78
CA ILE A 293 -4.84 -6.26 -11.83
C ILE A 293 -3.85 -6.34 -13.00
N PHE A 294 -2.88 -7.25 -12.93
CA PHE A 294 -1.73 -7.28 -13.85
C PHE A 294 -1.72 -8.46 -14.82
N ASP A 295 -2.69 -9.38 -14.73
CA ASP A 295 -2.94 -10.35 -15.81
C ASP A 295 -3.50 -9.68 -17.08
N GLN A 296 -3.97 -8.44 -16.93
CA GLN A 296 -4.45 -7.58 -17.99
C GLN A 296 -3.25 -6.87 -18.63
N ARG A 297 -2.74 -7.44 -19.73
CA ARG A 297 -1.64 -6.88 -20.56
C ARG A 297 -1.83 -5.40 -20.91
N THR A 298 -3.06 -4.92 -20.84
CA THR A 298 -3.44 -3.54 -21.04
C THR A 298 -4.44 -3.19 -19.93
N PHE A 299 -4.15 -2.14 -19.18
CA PHE A 299 -5.22 -1.39 -18.52
C PHE A 299 -5.66 -0.42 -19.60
N ASN A 300 -6.40 -0.92 -20.58
CA ASN A 300 -6.89 -0.14 -21.71
C ASN A 300 -8.38 -0.40 -21.79
N VAL A 301 -9.18 0.47 -21.18
CA VAL A 301 -10.65 0.33 -21.20
C VAL A 301 -11.24 0.31 -22.61
N ASP A 302 -10.46 0.72 -23.62
CA ASP A 302 -10.82 0.68 -25.04
C ASP A 302 -10.34 -0.59 -25.78
N ASP A 303 -9.54 -1.45 -25.14
CA ASP A 303 -9.16 -2.76 -25.70
C ASP A 303 -10.36 -3.71 -25.58
N PRO A 304 -10.85 -4.30 -26.68
CA PRO A 304 -12.00 -5.22 -26.64
C PRO A 304 -11.73 -6.51 -25.84
N THR A 305 -10.47 -6.81 -25.51
CA THR A 305 -10.06 -7.91 -24.63
C THR A 305 -9.85 -7.48 -23.17
N PHE A 306 -9.97 -6.19 -22.88
CA PHE A 306 -9.90 -5.68 -21.51
C PHE A 306 -11.06 -6.25 -20.69
N VAL A 307 -10.71 -7.09 -19.73
CA VAL A 307 -11.66 -7.51 -18.72
C VAL A 307 -11.85 -6.31 -17.81
N ALA A 308 -12.96 -5.58 -18.03
CA ALA A 308 -13.36 -4.50 -17.14
C ALA A 308 -13.18 -4.96 -15.70
N PHE A 309 -12.65 -4.06 -14.85
CA PHE A 309 -12.53 -4.42 -13.46
C PHE A 309 -13.87 -4.98 -12.97
N THR A 310 -13.82 -6.22 -12.49
CA THR A 310 -14.99 -6.83 -11.87
C THR A 310 -15.42 -6.06 -10.63
N TRP A 311 -14.61 -5.11 -10.14
CA TRP A 311 -14.81 -4.30 -8.94
C TRP A 311 -14.34 -2.86 -9.11
N ASP A 312 -14.87 -1.89 -8.37
CA ASP A 312 -14.40 -0.50 -8.49
C ASP A 312 -12.92 -0.35 -8.11
N ASN A 313 -12.20 0.53 -8.79
CA ASN A 313 -10.76 0.71 -8.64
C ASN A 313 -10.33 1.22 -7.26
N ARG A 314 -11.25 1.78 -6.46
CA ARG A 314 -10.94 2.37 -5.15
C ARG A 314 -10.58 1.31 -4.13
N GLY A 315 -11.03 0.06 -4.31
CA GLY A 315 -10.60 -1.04 -3.44
C GLY A 315 -9.20 -1.58 -3.74
N TYR A 316 -8.58 -1.19 -4.86
CA TYR A 316 -7.14 -1.40 -5.06
C TYR A 316 -6.31 -0.23 -4.52
N ARG A 317 -6.89 0.97 -4.42
CA ARG A 317 -6.19 2.18 -3.99
C ARG A 317 -6.01 2.21 -2.47
N LEU A 318 -4.77 2.05 -2.04
CA LEU A 318 -4.41 2.03 -0.62
C LEU A 318 -4.27 3.44 -0.02
N ALA A 319 -3.62 4.34 -0.75
CA ALA A 319 -3.48 5.75 -0.36
C ALA A 319 -3.04 6.60 -1.56
N GLN A 320 -3.09 7.92 -1.44
CA GLN A 320 -2.41 8.80 -2.39
C GLN A 320 -0.88 8.64 -2.30
N TYR A 321 -0.34 8.56 -1.09
CA TYR A 321 1.08 8.30 -0.87
C TYR A 321 1.24 7.02 -0.05
N VAL A 322 1.78 5.96 -0.64
CA VAL A 322 2.10 4.74 0.10
C VAL A 322 3.56 4.82 0.50
N ASN A 323 3.82 4.87 1.80
CA ASN A 323 5.17 5.02 2.33
C ASN A 323 5.53 3.85 3.25
N VAL A 324 6.74 3.33 3.09
CA VAL A 324 7.34 2.37 4.02
C VAL A 324 8.38 3.11 4.85
N LYS A 325 8.16 3.15 6.16
CA LYS A 325 8.99 3.83 7.18
C LYS A 325 9.21 2.87 8.36
N LYS A 326 9.62 1.64 8.05
CA LYS A 326 9.87 0.59 9.05
C LYS A 326 11.22 0.81 9.71
N ASP A 327 11.39 0.26 10.91
CA ASP A 327 12.68 0.28 11.59
C ASP A 327 13.70 -0.57 10.83
N ALA A 328 14.99 -0.39 11.13
CA ALA A 328 16.04 -1.17 10.49
C ALA A 328 15.82 -2.68 10.67
N GLY A 329 15.82 -3.43 9.58
CA GLY A 329 15.56 -4.88 9.56
C GLY A 329 14.08 -5.26 9.61
N ALA A 330 13.16 -4.35 9.94
CA ALA A 330 11.73 -4.62 9.91
C ALA A 330 11.14 -4.49 8.49
N SER A 331 10.01 -5.13 8.24
CA SER A 331 9.44 -5.17 6.88
C SER A 331 7.92 -5.02 6.83
N VAL A 332 7.42 -4.65 5.65
CA VAL A 332 6.02 -4.85 5.26
C VAL A 332 5.97 -5.57 3.92
N GLU A 333 5.20 -6.66 3.85
CA GLU A 333 4.97 -7.41 2.62
C GLU A 333 3.58 -7.12 2.03
N PHE A 334 3.55 -6.53 0.84
CA PHE A 334 2.34 -6.27 0.06
C PHE A 334 1.90 -7.55 -0.65
N LEU A 335 0.73 -8.07 -0.28
CA LEU A 335 0.14 -9.31 -0.80
C LEU A 335 -1.12 -8.99 -1.61
N GLY A 336 -1.17 -9.42 -2.86
CA GLY A 336 -2.21 -9.04 -3.81
C GLY A 336 -1.89 -7.72 -4.52
N SER A 337 -2.90 -7.10 -5.15
CA SER A 337 -2.70 -5.91 -5.98
C SER A 337 -3.02 -4.61 -5.24
N HIS A 338 -2.10 -3.65 -5.31
CA HIS A 338 -2.20 -2.36 -4.65
C HIS A 338 -1.92 -1.22 -5.64
N ILE A 339 -2.70 -0.15 -5.50
CA ILE A 339 -2.53 1.10 -6.23
C ILE A 339 -2.18 2.20 -5.23
N SER A 340 -1.13 2.96 -5.54
CA SER A 340 -0.90 4.27 -4.93
C SER A 340 -1.43 5.35 -5.87
N GLY A 341 -2.17 6.33 -5.34
CA GLY A 341 -2.70 7.46 -6.12
C GLY A 341 -1.65 8.45 -6.61
N ASP A 342 -0.38 8.29 -6.21
CA ASP A 342 0.73 9.14 -6.64
C ASP A 342 2.08 8.45 -6.59
N LYS A 343 2.49 7.99 -5.40
CA LYS A 343 3.87 7.55 -5.15
C LYS A 343 3.95 6.35 -4.23
N PHE A 344 4.89 5.47 -4.53
CA PHE A 344 5.27 4.37 -3.66
C PHE A 344 6.72 4.54 -3.22
N TRP A 345 6.92 4.94 -1.96
CA TRP A 345 8.24 5.31 -1.43
C TRP A 345 8.67 4.41 -0.28
N ILE A 346 9.91 3.93 -0.35
CA ILE A 346 10.58 3.21 0.74
C ILE A 346 11.60 4.15 1.36
N PHE A 347 11.26 4.74 2.50
CA PHE A 347 12.15 5.63 3.24
C PHE A 347 13.18 4.84 4.06
N SER A 348 12.71 3.80 4.75
CA SER A 348 13.51 2.97 5.65
C SER A 348 12.92 1.59 5.83
N GLY A 349 13.76 0.65 6.27
CA GLY A 349 13.40 -0.75 6.45
C GLY A 349 13.10 -1.42 5.11
N ILE A 350 12.30 -2.48 5.11
CA ILE A 350 12.13 -3.35 3.94
C ILE A 350 10.67 -3.32 3.46
N GLY A 351 10.45 -2.82 2.25
CA GLY A 351 9.22 -3.06 1.50
C GLY A 351 9.37 -4.33 0.65
N ILE A 352 8.38 -5.22 0.69
CA ILE A 352 8.39 -6.46 -0.10
C ILE A 352 7.13 -6.47 -0.96
N ILE A 353 7.26 -6.62 -2.28
CA ILE A 353 6.14 -6.99 -3.14
C ILE A 353 6.14 -8.52 -3.16
N GLY A 354 5.14 -9.11 -2.52
CA GLY A 354 5.05 -10.55 -2.30
C GLY A 354 4.87 -11.35 -3.59
N PRO A 355 4.85 -12.69 -3.49
CA PRO A 355 4.64 -13.55 -4.65
C PRO A 355 3.32 -13.22 -5.35
N ASP A 356 3.34 -13.17 -6.68
CA ASP A 356 2.16 -12.88 -7.52
C ASP A 356 1.40 -11.60 -7.12
N SER A 357 2.10 -10.67 -6.48
CA SER A 357 1.53 -9.43 -5.96
C SER A 357 2.00 -8.24 -6.77
N SER A 358 1.30 -7.12 -6.68
CA SER A 358 1.64 -5.94 -7.46
C SER A 358 1.47 -4.64 -6.69
N VAL A 359 2.35 -3.69 -7.00
CA VAL A 359 2.22 -2.30 -6.58
C VAL A 359 2.35 -1.40 -7.80
N HIS A 360 1.33 -0.58 -8.03
CA HIS A 360 1.26 0.35 -9.14
C HIS A 360 1.02 1.76 -8.61
N ALA A 361 1.97 2.66 -8.81
CA ALA A 361 1.75 4.07 -8.51
C ALA A 361 1.08 4.79 -9.69
N ASP A 362 0.25 5.78 -9.40
CA ASP A 362 -0.35 6.66 -10.41
C ASP A 362 0.72 7.61 -11.01
N THR A 363 0.31 8.65 -11.73
CA THR A 363 1.14 9.32 -12.74
C THR A 363 2.11 10.39 -12.26
N ARG A 364 1.87 11.11 -11.16
CA ARG A 364 2.53 12.42 -10.96
C ARG A 364 3.95 12.32 -10.43
N ASN A 365 4.20 11.48 -9.42
CA ASN A 365 5.51 11.33 -8.81
C ASN A 365 6.21 10.03 -9.24
N GLY A 366 7.53 10.01 -9.10
CA GLY A 366 8.31 8.78 -9.24
C GLY A 366 8.23 7.97 -7.96
N ASP A 367 8.44 6.68 -8.06
CA ASP A 367 8.69 5.79 -6.93
C ASP A 367 10.16 5.89 -6.52
N TRP A 368 10.42 5.74 -5.22
CA TRP A 368 11.75 6.01 -4.66
C TRP A 368 12.10 5.03 -3.56
N VAL A 369 13.22 4.33 -3.73
CA VAL A 369 13.87 3.55 -2.67
C VAL A 369 15.03 4.39 -2.14
N GLN A 370 14.83 5.02 -0.98
CA GLN A 370 15.84 5.90 -0.38
C GLN A 370 17.01 5.11 0.19
N LYS A 371 18.12 5.80 0.48
CA LYS A 371 19.38 5.22 0.98
C LYS A 371 19.22 4.18 2.11
N ASN A 372 18.27 4.37 3.01
CA ASN A 372 18.03 3.48 4.16
C ASN A 372 16.92 2.45 3.93
N GLY A 373 16.34 2.43 2.73
CA GLY A 373 15.26 1.55 2.33
C GLY A 373 15.75 0.37 1.50
N THR A 374 15.02 -0.73 1.60
CA THR A 374 15.14 -1.89 0.73
C THR A 374 13.79 -2.19 0.09
N LEU A 375 13.77 -2.38 -1.23
CA LEU A 375 12.61 -2.93 -1.94
C LEU A 375 12.96 -4.33 -2.45
N GLN A 376 12.14 -5.31 -2.11
CA GLN A 376 12.30 -6.69 -2.58
C GLN A 376 11.11 -7.07 -3.47
N LEU A 377 11.38 -7.64 -4.64
CA LEU A 377 10.37 -8.22 -5.52
C LEU A 377 10.51 -9.73 -5.49
N MET A 378 9.44 -10.42 -5.06
CA MET A 378 9.40 -11.88 -4.98
C MET A 378 8.97 -12.50 -6.32
N SER A 379 8.97 -13.84 -6.39
CA SER A 379 8.52 -14.60 -7.57
C SER A 379 7.14 -14.16 -8.08
N GLY A 380 7.06 -13.69 -9.33
CA GLY A 380 5.79 -13.21 -9.91
C GLY A 380 5.38 -11.82 -9.44
N ALA A 381 6.24 -11.07 -8.75
CA ALA A 381 5.93 -9.71 -8.32
C ALA A 381 5.96 -8.72 -9.50
N HIS A 382 5.05 -7.74 -9.47
CA HIS A 382 4.96 -6.66 -10.45
C HIS A 382 5.12 -5.29 -9.78
N TRP A 383 6.10 -4.50 -10.26
CA TRP A 383 6.26 -3.11 -9.86
C TRP A 383 6.11 -2.20 -11.08
N GLY A 384 4.98 -1.49 -11.16
CA GLY A 384 4.62 -0.71 -12.34
C GLY A 384 4.00 0.64 -12.02
N LYS A 385 3.34 1.22 -13.02
CA LYS A 385 2.46 2.39 -12.86
C LYS A 385 1.06 2.09 -13.37
N CYS A 386 0.09 2.91 -12.97
CA CYS A 386 -1.27 2.84 -13.52
C CYS A 386 -1.36 3.45 -14.92
N GLN A 387 -0.57 4.49 -15.19
CA GLN A 387 -0.49 5.14 -16.50
C GLN A 387 0.94 5.68 -16.72
N ASN A 388 1.24 6.02 -17.98
CA ASN A 388 2.55 6.51 -18.39
C ASN A 388 2.91 7.89 -17.80
N LYS A 389 4.11 8.00 -17.24
CA LYS A 389 4.75 9.22 -16.75
C LYS A 389 5.92 9.60 -17.67
N ILE A 390 5.74 10.58 -18.54
CA ILE A 390 6.68 10.81 -19.65
C ILE A 390 7.79 11.82 -19.31
N SER A 391 7.55 12.76 -18.40
CA SER A 391 8.36 14.00 -18.25
C SER A 391 9.42 13.97 -17.14
N THR A 392 9.37 13.00 -16.22
CA THR A 392 10.26 12.98 -15.03
C THR A 392 10.66 11.56 -14.67
N ASP A 393 11.71 11.46 -13.85
CA ASP A 393 12.24 10.21 -13.32
C ASP A 393 11.13 9.42 -12.61
N GLU A 394 11.07 8.13 -12.88
CA GLU A 394 9.94 7.29 -12.46
C GLU A 394 10.30 6.27 -11.41
N LYS A 395 11.45 5.62 -11.49
CA LYS A 395 11.93 4.71 -10.45
C LYS A 395 13.34 5.13 -10.08
N ILE A 396 13.54 5.56 -8.83
CA ILE A 396 14.83 6.02 -8.30
C ILE A 396 15.26 5.08 -7.17
N ILE A 397 16.48 4.55 -7.26
CA ILE A 397 17.05 3.63 -6.28
C ILE A 397 18.34 4.24 -5.72
N GLU A 398 18.27 4.73 -4.48
CA GLU A 398 19.42 5.15 -3.67
C GLU A 398 19.77 4.11 -2.60
N GLY A 399 18.81 3.27 -2.21
CA GLY A 399 18.98 2.16 -1.27
C GLY A 399 19.31 0.84 -1.96
N LEU A 400 18.64 -0.22 -1.52
CA LEU A 400 18.80 -1.57 -2.08
C LEU A 400 17.52 -2.03 -2.79
N LEU A 401 17.65 -2.51 -4.02
CA LEU A 401 16.63 -3.25 -4.73
C LEU A 401 17.05 -4.72 -4.88
N GLU A 402 16.18 -5.65 -4.50
CA GLU A 402 16.44 -7.08 -4.63
C GLU A 402 15.36 -7.78 -5.45
N PHE A 403 15.78 -8.61 -6.40
CA PHE A 403 14.93 -9.53 -7.14
C PHE A 403 15.12 -10.94 -6.60
N GLY A 404 14.18 -11.39 -5.77
CA GLY A 404 14.37 -12.55 -4.90
C GLY A 404 15.44 -12.30 -3.82
N THR A 405 15.46 -13.15 -2.80
CA THR A 405 16.52 -13.19 -1.78
C THR A 405 17.20 -14.56 -1.77
N ARG A 406 18.25 -14.76 -0.98
CA ARG A 406 18.88 -16.08 -0.84
C ARG A 406 17.91 -17.11 -0.25
N GLU A 407 17.06 -16.68 0.68
CA GLU A 407 16.07 -17.50 1.36
C GLU A 407 14.79 -17.69 0.52
N ARG A 408 14.50 -16.73 -0.37
CA ARG A 408 13.34 -16.68 -1.27
C ARG A 408 13.79 -16.35 -2.70
N PRO A 409 14.56 -17.23 -3.37
CA PRO A 409 15.02 -16.95 -4.72
C PRO A 409 13.85 -16.88 -5.69
N LEU A 410 14.01 -16.14 -6.79
CA LEU A 410 13.03 -16.14 -7.87
C LEU A 410 12.89 -17.55 -8.44
N THR A 411 11.65 -17.99 -8.59
CA THR A 411 11.27 -19.27 -9.22
C THR A 411 10.43 -19.08 -10.47
N LYS A 412 10.12 -17.82 -10.80
CA LYS A 412 9.45 -17.33 -12.00
C LYS A 412 9.78 -15.85 -12.14
N ASP A 413 9.46 -15.29 -13.29
CA ASP A 413 9.78 -13.91 -13.62
C ASP A 413 9.20 -12.92 -12.60
N ALA A 414 9.97 -11.88 -12.29
CA ALA A 414 9.50 -10.65 -11.63
C ALA A 414 9.54 -9.52 -12.66
N VAL A 415 8.55 -8.62 -12.63
CA VAL A 415 8.37 -7.62 -13.70
C VAL A 415 8.47 -6.21 -13.15
N VAL A 416 9.31 -5.40 -13.80
CA VAL A 416 9.39 -3.95 -13.60
C VAL A 416 8.87 -3.27 -14.85
N GLU A 417 7.70 -2.65 -14.74
CA GLU A 417 7.11 -1.87 -15.82
C GLU A 417 7.44 -0.40 -15.60
N SER A 418 7.94 0.24 -16.64
CA SER A 418 8.24 1.68 -16.59
C SER A 418 7.67 2.40 -17.81
N SER A 419 7.42 3.69 -17.64
CA SER A 419 6.90 4.53 -18.70
C SER A 419 8.00 4.87 -19.71
N TRP A 420 7.61 5.02 -20.97
CA TRP A 420 8.49 5.62 -21.97
C TRP A 420 8.75 7.10 -21.65
N LYS A 421 9.85 7.65 -22.16
CA LYS A 421 10.29 9.01 -21.87
C LYS A 421 10.41 9.85 -23.13
N ASP A 422 9.99 11.11 -23.03
CA ASP A 422 10.13 12.06 -24.11
C ASP A 422 11.36 12.93 -23.89
N TYR A 423 12.39 12.70 -24.70
CA TYR A 423 13.63 13.47 -24.65
C TYR A 423 13.64 14.69 -25.59
N THR A 424 12.54 14.95 -26.29
CA THR A 424 12.37 16.11 -27.17
C THR A 424 11.55 17.25 -26.54
N GLY A 425 10.76 16.95 -25.52
CA GLY A 425 9.79 17.91 -24.96
C GLY A 425 8.58 18.15 -25.87
N ILE A 426 8.37 17.29 -26.87
CA ILE A 426 7.24 17.37 -27.81
C ILE A 426 5.91 17.13 -27.10
N SER A 427 5.86 16.22 -26.13
CA SER A 427 4.67 15.77 -25.43
C SER A 427 4.36 16.61 -24.20
N PHE A 428 5.36 17.31 -23.64
CA PHE A 428 5.21 18.16 -22.48
C PHE A 428 6.29 19.24 -22.41
N LYS A 429 5.92 20.48 -22.05
CA LYS A 429 6.85 21.63 -21.95
C LYS A 429 7.84 21.58 -20.77
N ILE A 430 7.89 20.48 -20.00
CA ILE A 430 8.96 20.27 -19.01
C ILE A 430 10.16 19.70 -19.76
N THR A 431 11.20 20.51 -19.88
CA THR A 431 12.50 20.11 -20.40
C THR A 431 13.25 19.33 -19.31
N GLY A 432 13.58 18.07 -19.57
CA GLY A 432 14.37 17.25 -18.65
C GLY A 432 14.62 15.85 -19.19
N GLU A 433 15.75 15.25 -18.79
CA GLU A 433 16.04 13.83 -19.02
C GLU A 433 15.22 12.98 -18.05
N GLY A 434 13.90 12.91 -18.21
CA GLY A 434 13.13 11.93 -17.47
C GLY A 434 13.67 10.53 -17.77
N LYS A 435 14.02 9.75 -16.74
CA LYS A 435 14.55 8.37 -16.86
C LYS A 435 13.51 7.36 -16.39
N SER A 436 13.34 6.27 -17.10
CA SER A 436 12.35 5.23 -16.71
C SER A 436 12.78 4.54 -15.42
N PHE A 437 14.04 4.14 -15.32
CA PHE A 437 14.59 3.44 -14.16
C PHE A 437 16.01 3.90 -13.86
N THR A 438 16.28 4.32 -12.64
CA THR A 438 17.59 4.84 -12.23
C THR A 438 18.09 4.19 -10.95
N VAL A 439 19.30 3.62 -11.02
CA VAL A 439 20.09 3.24 -9.85
C VAL A 439 21.13 4.33 -9.64
N GLU A 440 20.96 5.12 -8.59
CA GLU A 440 21.88 6.19 -8.24
C GLU A 440 23.23 5.64 -7.79
N LYS A 441 24.28 6.48 -7.76
CA LYS A 441 25.65 6.07 -7.42
C LYS A 441 25.79 5.31 -6.10
N VAL A 442 24.94 5.64 -5.12
CA VAL A 442 24.90 4.98 -3.80
C VAL A 442 24.00 3.75 -3.78
N GLY A 443 23.13 3.60 -4.78
CA GLY A 443 22.15 2.55 -4.89
C GLY A 443 22.77 1.20 -5.27
N LYS A 444 22.07 0.14 -4.91
CA LYS A 444 22.46 -1.25 -5.17
C LYS A 444 21.31 -2.04 -5.75
N VAL A 445 21.62 -2.92 -6.69
CA VAL A 445 20.69 -3.91 -7.21
C VAL A 445 21.29 -5.29 -7.07
N ARG A 446 20.52 -6.24 -6.53
CA ARG A 446 20.89 -7.64 -6.38
C ARG A 446 19.80 -8.54 -6.90
N MET A 447 20.19 -9.73 -7.33
CA MET A 447 19.28 -10.75 -7.81
C MET A 447 19.68 -12.12 -7.27
N CYS A 448 18.69 -12.88 -6.81
CA CYS A 448 18.81 -14.28 -6.45
C CYS A 448 17.76 -15.07 -7.23
N SER A 449 18.20 -15.87 -8.20
CA SER A 449 17.33 -16.73 -9.01
C SER A 449 17.63 -18.19 -8.75
N ALA A 450 16.58 -19.02 -8.71
CA ALA A 450 16.71 -20.47 -8.66
C ALA A 450 17.15 -21.04 -10.02
N ASP A 451 16.77 -20.38 -11.11
CA ASP A 451 17.23 -20.69 -12.47
C ASP A 451 17.22 -19.39 -13.31
N PRO A 452 18.38 -18.77 -13.58
CA PRO A 452 18.46 -17.50 -14.29
C PRO A 452 17.98 -17.58 -15.75
N LYS A 453 17.70 -18.77 -16.30
CA LYS A 453 17.12 -18.92 -17.64
C LYS A 453 15.59 -18.81 -17.65
N THR A 454 14.92 -19.11 -16.54
CA THR A 454 13.44 -19.24 -16.47
C THR A 454 12.81 -18.38 -15.38
N ALA A 455 13.57 -17.98 -14.36
CA ALA A 455 13.15 -17.10 -13.29
C ALA A 455 13.99 -15.81 -13.33
N ARG A 456 13.51 -14.84 -14.10
CA ARG A 456 14.28 -13.66 -14.51
C ARG A 456 13.69 -12.38 -13.93
N VAL A 457 14.39 -11.27 -14.08
CA VAL A 457 13.77 -9.95 -14.00
C VAL A 457 13.47 -9.45 -15.41
N VAL A 458 12.24 -9.01 -15.63
CA VAL A 458 11.77 -8.44 -16.90
C VAL A 458 11.62 -6.93 -16.73
N PHE A 459 12.46 -6.16 -17.42
CA PHE A 459 12.28 -4.72 -17.56
C PHE A 459 11.55 -4.46 -18.87
N ARG A 460 10.38 -3.82 -18.80
CA ARG A 460 9.56 -3.57 -19.98
C ARG A 460 8.84 -2.23 -19.95
N TYR A 461 8.41 -1.83 -21.14
CA TYR A 461 7.49 -0.71 -21.30
C TYR A 461 6.12 -1.01 -20.67
N LEU A 462 5.60 -0.03 -19.93
CA LEU A 462 4.21 -0.02 -19.48
C LEU A 462 3.27 0.22 -20.68
N ASN A 463 2.79 -0.85 -21.30
CA ASN A 463 1.86 -0.80 -22.42
C ASN A 463 0.43 -0.42 -21.99
N ARG A 464 0.28 0.75 -21.36
CA ARG A 464 -0.98 1.35 -20.90
C ARG A 464 -1.07 2.77 -21.43
N ASP A 465 -1.68 2.88 -22.60
CA ASP A 465 -1.96 4.16 -23.26
C ASP A 465 -3.34 4.73 -22.90
N LEU A 466 -3.80 4.47 -21.67
CA LEU A 466 -4.87 5.28 -21.11
C LEU A 466 -4.30 6.65 -20.76
N GLY A 467 -4.47 7.61 -21.67
CA GLY A 467 -4.72 8.99 -21.24
C GLY A 467 -6.09 9.07 -20.53
N PRO A 468 -6.47 10.14 -19.80
CA PRO A 468 -5.99 11.54 -19.92
C PRO A 468 -5.84 12.30 -18.57
N GLN A 469 -4.82 13.16 -18.42
CA GLN A 469 -4.86 14.41 -17.60
C GLN A 469 -3.54 15.21 -17.64
N TRP A 470 -2.41 14.59 -18.01
CA TRP A 470 -1.12 15.30 -18.09
C TRP A 470 -0.54 15.45 -19.50
N VAL A 471 -1.14 14.83 -20.52
CA VAL A 471 -0.92 15.25 -21.93
C VAL A 471 -2.02 16.25 -22.35
N GLU A 472 -2.74 16.81 -21.37
CA GLU A 472 -3.62 17.95 -21.61
C GLU A 472 -2.79 19.06 -22.24
N GLU A 473 -3.24 19.50 -23.41
CA GLU A 473 -2.69 20.59 -24.22
C GLU A 473 -1.49 20.31 -25.13
N ILE A 474 -1.58 19.32 -26.03
CA ILE A 474 -1.33 19.68 -27.45
C ILE A 474 -2.26 18.90 -28.38
N LYS A 475 -3.44 19.46 -28.66
CA LYS A 475 -4.27 19.02 -29.80
C LYS A 475 -3.42 19.11 -31.06
N GLY A 476 -3.13 17.96 -31.69
CA GLY A 476 -2.39 17.89 -32.95
C GLY A 476 -0.93 17.43 -32.85
N THR A 477 -0.37 17.20 -31.65
CA THR A 477 0.99 16.65 -31.54
C THR A 477 0.98 15.13 -31.69
N PRO A 478 1.77 14.57 -32.62
CA PRO A 478 1.85 13.14 -32.87
C PRO A 478 2.75 12.42 -31.84
N TYR A 479 2.56 12.65 -30.54
CA TYR A 479 3.33 11.97 -29.48
C TYR A 479 3.16 10.45 -29.53
N ARG A 480 2.02 9.97 -30.06
CA ARG A 480 1.76 8.55 -30.31
C ARG A 480 2.68 7.94 -31.37
N GLU A 481 3.29 8.74 -32.23
CA GLU A 481 4.26 8.28 -33.24
C GLU A 481 5.67 8.13 -32.64
N LEU A 482 5.96 8.74 -31.47
CA LEU A 482 7.27 8.65 -30.83
C LEU A 482 7.62 7.20 -30.47
N PRO A 483 8.90 6.82 -30.50
CA PRO A 483 9.34 5.48 -30.13
C PRO A 483 9.03 5.19 -28.66
N ARG A 484 8.05 4.30 -28.42
CA ARG A 484 7.60 3.88 -27.07
C ARG A 484 8.53 2.83 -26.51
N ARG A 485 9.68 3.28 -26.00
CA ARG A 485 10.68 2.44 -25.35
C ARG A 485 11.13 3.06 -24.04
N THR A 486 11.75 2.24 -23.20
CA THR A 486 12.25 2.62 -21.87
C THR A 486 13.77 2.69 -21.85
N ASP A 487 14.31 3.28 -20.78
CA ASP A 487 15.74 3.33 -20.49
C ASP A 487 16.05 2.95 -19.03
N LEU A 488 17.24 2.41 -18.81
CA LEU A 488 17.77 2.09 -17.51
C LEU A 488 19.08 2.85 -17.33
N VAL A 489 19.16 3.72 -16.32
CA VAL A 489 20.37 4.44 -15.94
C VAL A 489 20.97 3.80 -14.70
N LEU A 490 22.08 3.09 -14.86
CA LEU A 490 22.73 2.29 -13.84
C LEU A 490 24.05 2.96 -13.42
N LEU A 491 24.02 3.75 -12.35
CA LEU A 491 25.18 4.50 -11.83
C LEU A 491 25.78 3.87 -10.57
N GLY A 492 24.99 3.09 -9.84
CA GLY A 492 25.39 2.38 -8.63
C GLY A 492 25.87 0.96 -8.90
N ASP A 493 25.87 0.14 -7.85
CA ASP A 493 26.41 -1.22 -7.92
C ASP A 493 25.31 -2.24 -8.27
N VAL A 494 25.32 -2.68 -9.53
CA VAL A 494 24.29 -3.56 -10.11
C VAL A 494 24.86 -4.94 -10.41
N GLU A 495 24.23 -5.96 -9.84
CA GLU A 495 24.51 -7.37 -10.12
C GLU A 495 23.20 -8.07 -10.46
N LEU A 496 23.10 -8.53 -11.70
CA LEU A 496 21.90 -9.18 -12.25
C LEU A 496 22.29 -10.46 -12.98
N ASP A 497 21.55 -11.53 -12.74
CA ASP A 497 21.79 -12.82 -13.36
C ASP A 497 20.46 -13.46 -13.76
N GLY A 498 20.07 -13.31 -15.03
CA GLY A 498 18.76 -13.68 -15.56
C GLY A 498 17.90 -12.44 -15.79
N VAL A 499 18.14 -11.74 -16.90
CA VAL A 499 17.46 -10.47 -17.23
C VAL A 499 16.80 -10.57 -18.59
N VAL A 500 15.59 -10.03 -18.70
CA VAL A 500 14.93 -9.77 -19.98
C VAL A 500 14.79 -8.25 -20.13
N PHE A 501 15.30 -7.73 -21.24
CA PHE A 501 15.01 -6.36 -21.67
C PHE A 501 13.95 -6.42 -22.76
N GLU A 502 12.78 -5.83 -22.51
CA GLU A 502 11.72 -5.64 -23.49
C GLU A 502 11.52 -4.15 -23.73
N ASP A 503 11.31 -3.75 -24.98
CA ASP A 503 11.01 -2.36 -25.35
C ASP A 503 12.07 -1.36 -24.83
N VAL A 504 13.36 -1.74 -24.79
CA VAL A 504 14.46 -0.84 -24.38
C VAL A 504 15.06 -0.15 -25.59
N HIS A 505 15.39 1.14 -25.48
CA HIS A 505 16.07 1.85 -26.57
C HIS A 505 17.42 1.20 -26.94
N GLN A 506 17.87 1.40 -28.19
CA GLN A 506 19.28 1.18 -28.51
C GLN A 506 20.14 2.11 -27.65
N GLY A 507 21.15 1.55 -26.97
CA GLY A 507 21.92 2.25 -25.94
C GLY A 507 21.09 2.65 -24.72
N GLY A 508 19.92 2.02 -24.51
CA GLY A 508 18.99 2.33 -23.43
C GLY A 508 19.40 1.78 -22.07
N VAL A 509 20.34 0.83 -22.01
CA VAL A 509 20.98 0.40 -20.75
C VAL A 509 22.26 1.22 -20.56
N ARG A 510 22.12 2.32 -19.82
CA ARG A 510 23.11 3.39 -19.69
C ARG A 510 23.93 3.19 -18.42
N LEU A 511 25.21 2.88 -18.57
CA LEU A 511 26.11 2.50 -17.49
C LEU A 511 26.94 3.70 -17.01
N GLY A 512 27.11 3.88 -15.71
CA GLY A 512 28.09 4.82 -15.15
C GLY A 512 29.56 4.36 -15.33
N ASP A 513 29.77 3.07 -15.57
CA ASP A 513 31.06 2.39 -15.78
C ASP A 513 30.85 1.22 -16.77
N PRO A 514 31.57 1.16 -17.91
CA PRO A 514 31.49 0.06 -18.86
C PRO A 514 31.74 -1.33 -18.25
N ALA A 515 32.55 -1.43 -17.18
CA ALA A 515 32.84 -2.69 -16.52
C ALA A 515 31.61 -3.35 -15.88
N MET A 516 30.55 -2.57 -15.59
CA MET A 516 29.29 -3.10 -15.05
C MET A 516 28.60 -4.07 -15.99
N LYS A 517 28.84 -3.97 -17.31
CA LYS A 517 28.28 -4.92 -18.28
C LYS A 517 28.62 -6.37 -17.92
N ALA A 518 29.82 -6.64 -17.37
CA ALA A 518 30.25 -7.99 -16.99
C ALA A 518 29.49 -8.56 -15.77
N LYS A 519 28.82 -7.70 -14.99
CA LYS A 519 27.99 -8.09 -13.83
C LYS A 519 26.53 -8.39 -14.20
N ILE A 520 26.16 -8.21 -15.46
CA ILE A 520 24.82 -8.47 -16.00
C ILE A 520 24.90 -9.71 -16.88
N LYS A 521 24.37 -10.83 -16.40
CA LYS A 521 24.49 -12.16 -17.01
C LYS A 521 23.13 -12.72 -17.42
N ASN A 522 23.15 -13.74 -18.27
CA ASN A 522 21.96 -14.42 -18.79
C ASN A 522 20.89 -13.44 -19.32
N VAL A 523 21.31 -12.60 -20.27
CA VAL A 523 20.46 -11.56 -20.85
C VAL A 523 19.66 -12.09 -22.04
N THR A 524 18.36 -11.85 -22.03
CA THR A 524 17.44 -12.05 -23.15
C THR A 524 17.01 -10.70 -23.70
N ILE A 525 17.03 -10.56 -25.03
CA ILE A 525 16.59 -9.33 -25.73
C ILE A 525 15.21 -9.59 -26.33
N GLY A 526 14.23 -8.81 -25.90
CA GLY A 526 12.88 -8.82 -26.44
C GLY A 526 12.83 -8.21 -27.85
N GLN A 527 11.87 -8.66 -28.65
CA GLN A 527 11.76 -8.34 -30.07
C GLN A 527 11.57 -6.85 -30.39
N ASN A 528 11.03 -6.08 -29.44
CA ASN A 528 10.72 -4.66 -29.62
C ASN A 528 11.84 -3.71 -29.17
N CYS A 529 12.97 -4.24 -28.68
CA CYS A 529 14.13 -3.42 -28.34
C CYS A 529 14.66 -2.68 -29.58
N GLY A 530 15.28 -1.52 -29.37
CA GLY A 530 15.92 -0.76 -30.44
C GLY A 530 17.20 -1.42 -30.97
N GLY A 531 17.82 -2.30 -30.19
CA GLY A 531 18.96 -3.12 -30.60
C GLY A 531 18.58 -4.59 -30.74
N THR A 532 19.20 -5.28 -31.68
CA THR A 532 19.03 -6.73 -31.94
C THR A 532 20.15 -7.57 -31.32
N LYS A 533 21.25 -6.93 -30.92
CA LYS A 533 22.39 -7.55 -30.25
C LYS A 533 22.65 -6.93 -28.89
N LEU A 534 23.30 -7.69 -28.01
CA LEU A 534 23.50 -7.30 -26.61
C LEU A 534 24.31 -6.01 -26.50
N GLU A 535 25.38 -5.89 -27.25
CA GLU A 535 26.23 -4.71 -27.32
C GLU A 535 25.51 -3.45 -27.79
N GLU A 536 24.43 -3.58 -28.58
CA GLU A 536 23.65 -2.46 -29.07
C GLU A 536 22.72 -1.88 -28.00
N LEU A 537 22.44 -2.62 -26.92
CA LEU A 537 21.60 -2.15 -25.82
C LEU A 537 22.37 -1.31 -24.79
N PHE A 538 23.68 -1.51 -24.66
CA PHE A 538 24.50 -0.84 -23.65
C PHE A 538 25.15 0.44 -24.20
N ALA A 539 25.16 1.48 -23.38
CA ALA A 539 25.92 2.71 -23.65
C ALA A 539 26.49 3.27 -22.35
N LEU A 540 27.51 4.13 -22.44
CA LEU A 540 27.93 4.93 -21.29
C LEU A 540 26.86 5.99 -21.00
N TYR A 541 26.55 6.22 -19.73
CA TYR A 541 25.68 7.31 -19.33
C TYR A 541 26.39 8.66 -19.50
N GLU A 542 25.69 9.60 -20.11
CA GLU A 542 26.14 10.98 -20.29
C GLU A 542 24.98 11.90 -19.94
N LYS A 543 25.19 12.76 -18.96
CA LYS A 543 24.16 13.71 -18.52
C LYS A 543 23.80 14.68 -19.66
N GLY A 544 22.52 14.92 -19.84
CA GLY A 544 21.95 15.76 -20.90
C GLY A 544 21.88 15.10 -22.28
N LYS A 545 22.24 13.82 -22.42
CA LYS A 545 22.15 13.08 -23.68
C LYS A 545 21.04 12.01 -23.63
N PRO A 546 20.15 11.96 -24.62
CA PRO A 546 19.17 10.88 -24.72
C PRO A 546 19.84 9.54 -25.08
N PRO A 547 19.12 8.40 -24.98
CA PRO A 547 19.59 7.13 -25.52
C PRO A 547 19.95 7.24 -27.01
N VAL A 548 20.98 6.51 -27.44
CA VAL A 548 21.54 6.59 -28.81
C VAL A 548 20.45 6.42 -29.89
N GLY A 549 19.52 5.48 -29.67
CA GLY A 549 18.42 5.24 -30.61
C GLY A 549 17.34 6.33 -30.67
N TRP A 550 17.32 7.29 -29.75
CA TRP A 550 16.28 8.33 -29.73
C TRP A 550 16.49 9.39 -30.80
N SER A 551 17.66 10.05 -30.81
CA SER A 551 17.92 11.17 -31.72
C SER A 551 18.05 10.75 -33.19
N ALA A 552 18.32 9.47 -33.45
CA ALA A 552 18.38 8.91 -34.80
C ALA A 552 17.01 8.40 -35.30
N ASP A 553 15.98 8.38 -34.45
CA ASP A 553 14.66 7.86 -34.83
C ASP A 553 14.03 8.75 -35.93
N PRO A 554 13.58 8.18 -37.07
CA PRO A 554 13.01 8.95 -38.16
C PRO A 554 11.81 9.81 -37.77
N VAL A 555 10.98 9.34 -36.82
CA VAL A 555 9.85 10.11 -36.31
C VAL A 555 10.35 11.30 -35.51
N VAL A 556 11.29 11.08 -34.59
CA VAL A 556 11.89 12.15 -33.79
C VAL A 556 12.51 13.22 -34.69
N LEU A 557 13.29 12.82 -35.70
CA LEU A 557 13.90 13.74 -36.67
C LEU A 557 12.86 14.53 -37.47
N LYS A 558 11.76 13.89 -37.90
CA LYS A 558 10.66 14.53 -38.62
C LYS A 558 9.96 15.59 -37.76
N LEU A 559 9.76 15.31 -36.47
CA LEU A 559 9.04 16.21 -35.57
C LEU A 559 9.90 17.39 -35.11
N LEU A 560 11.21 17.22 -34.95
CA LEU A 560 12.12 18.32 -34.58
C LEU A 560 12.42 19.30 -35.74
N ARG A 561 12.09 18.94 -36.99
CA ARG A 561 12.28 19.79 -38.18
C ARG A 561 11.09 20.71 -38.49
N LYS A 562 9.97 20.54 -37.79
CA LYS A 562 8.77 21.38 -37.89
C LYS A 562 8.76 22.38 -36.74
#